data_AF-A0A830EN62-F1
#
_entry.id   AF-A0A830EN62-F1
#
_cell.length_a   1.000
_cell.length_b   1.000
_cell.length_c   1.000
_cell.angle_alpha   90.00
_cell.angle_beta   90.00
_cell.angle_gamma   90.00
#
_symmetry.space_group_name_H-M   'P 1'
#
loop_
_entity.id
_entity.type
_entity.pdbx_description
1 polymer ?
#
loop_
_entity_poly.entity_id
_entity_poly.type
_entity_poly.pdbx_seq_one_letter_code
_entity_poly.pdbx_strand_id
1 'polypeptide(L)'
;MPTDLVLVLAIPMVIIHAATSLISLRYITVPRFIGLPIAVYESVYYVILLTYLLLNHYGIVLLVMTTLFLLIHVGGVYLYVNGTLTYLSHKRNGLRYYGYYEIAELIFIVITMSMLIY
;
A
#
# COMPACT_ATOMS: atom_id res chain seq x y z
N MET A 1 -20.09 -6.39 2.50
CA MET A 1 -18.91 -7.19 2.12
C MET A 1 -18.38 -7.87 3.37
N PRO A 2 -18.03 -9.16 3.35
CA PRO A 2 -17.57 -9.86 4.56
C PRO A 2 -16.24 -9.30 5.06
N THR A 3 -16.12 -9.10 6.37
CA THR A 3 -14.87 -8.66 7.03
C THR A 3 -13.72 -9.64 6.75
N ASP A 4 -14.04 -10.95 6.67
CA ASP A 4 -13.07 -12.01 6.39
C ASP A 4 -12.30 -11.80 5.08
N LEU A 5 -12.98 -11.30 4.05
CA LEU A 5 -12.34 -11.03 2.76
C LEU A 5 -11.27 -9.94 2.89
N VAL A 6 -11.59 -8.85 3.61
CA VAL A 6 -10.66 -7.73 3.83
C VAL A 6 -9.45 -8.22 4.62
N LEU A 7 -9.66 -9.03 5.66
CA LEU A 7 -8.59 -9.58 6.49
C LEU A 7 -7.68 -10.54 5.72
N VAL A 8 -8.24 -11.43 4.90
CA VAL A 8 -7.44 -12.35 4.06
C VAL A 8 -6.59 -11.58 3.05
N LEU A 9 -7.15 -10.54 2.44
CA LEU A 9 -6.42 -9.68 1.52
C LEU A 9 -5.39 -8.77 2.24
N ALA A 10 -5.53 -8.54 3.55
CA ALA A 10 -4.53 -7.76 4.29
C ALA A 10 -3.24 -8.57 4.56
N ILE A 11 -3.28 -9.91 4.55
CA ILE A 11 -2.11 -10.75 4.84
C ILE A 11 -0.99 -10.53 3.82
N PRO A 12 -1.22 -10.60 2.48
CA PRO A 12 -0.17 -10.29 1.51
C PRO A 12 0.28 -8.83 1.58
N MET A 13 -0.62 -7.88 1.88
CA MET A 13 -0.25 -6.46 2.06
C MET A 13 0.81 -6.30 3.15
N VAL A 14 0.63 -6.94 4.30
CA VAL A 14 1.63 -6.94 5.39
C VAL A 14 2.99 -7.46 4.92
N ILE A 15 2.99 -8.58 4.18
CA ILE A 15 4.22 -9.21 3.67
C ILE A 15 4.91 -8.28 2.65
N ILE A 16 4.14 -7.72 1.72
CA ILE A 16 4.63 -6.81 0.67
C ILE A 16 5.30 -5.61 1.33
N HIS A 17 4.60 -4.85 2.17
CA HIS A 17 5.12 -3.63 2.78
C HIS A 17 6.32 -3.90 3.70
N ALA A 18 6.32 -5.02 4.43
CA ALA A 18 7.49 -5.43 5.22
C ALA A 18 8.69 -5.72 4.32
N ALA A 19 8.50 -6.47 3.23
CA ALA A 19 9.58 -6.83 2.30
C ALA A 19 10.11 -5.61 1.53
N THR A 20 9.22 -4.81 0.94
CA THR A 20 9.57 -3.58 0.20
C THR A 20 10.28 -2.58 1.10
N SER A 21 9.83 -2.42 2.35
CA SER A 21 10.53 -1.59 3.34
C SER A 21 11.98 -2.05 3.55
N LEU A 22 12.18 -3.34 3.87
CA LEU A 22 13.51 -3.90 4.13
C LEU A 22 14.45 -3.76 2.91
N ILE A 23 13.93 -4.02 1.71
CA ILE A 23 14.66 -3.91 0.44
C ILE A 23 15.02 -2.45 0.17
N SER A 24 14.09 -1.52 0.36
CA SER A 24 14.27 -0.09 0.09
C SER A 24 15.22 0.58 1.07
N LEU A 25 15.18 0.20 2.35
CA LEU A 25 16.14 0.65 3.37
C LEU A 25 17.58 0.17 3.08
N ARG A 26 17.72 -0.93 2.34
CA ARG A 26 19.00 -1.44 1.79
C ARG A 26 19.35 -0.82 0.44
N TYR A 27 18.60 0.17 -0.03
CA TYR A 27 18.81 0.87 -1.30
C TYR A 27 18.67 0.00 -2.54
N ILE A 28 17.88 -1.06 -2.45
CA ILE A 28 17.61 -1.95 -3.58
C ILE A 28 16.27 -1.52 -4.20
N THR A 29 16.24 -1.43 -5.53
CA THR A 29 15.01 -1.11 -6.27
C THR A 29 14.21 -2.37 -6.56
N VAL A 30 12.89 -2.31 -6.39
CA VAL A 30 11.98 -3.36 -6.87
C VAL A 30 11.86 -3.27 -8.40
N PRO A 31 12.12 -4.35 -9.14
CA PRO A 31 12.03 -4.31 -10.59
C PRO A 31 10.57 -4.15 -11.04
N ARG A 32 10.35 -3.43 -12.15
CA ARG A 32 9.00 -3.08 -12.66
C ARG A 32 8.07 -4.28 -12.83
N PHE A 33 8.59 -5.42 -13.30
CA PHE A 33 7.78 -6.63 -13.52
C PHE A 33 7.23 -7.23 -12.22
N ILE A 34 7.81 -6.89 -11.06
CA ILE A 34 7.31 -7.24 -9.73
C ILE A 34 6.48 -6.09 -9.17
N GLY A 35 6.99 -4.86 -9.26
CA GLY A 35 6.36 -3.68 -8.67
C GLY A 35 5.00 -3.33 -9.27
N LEU A 36 4.81 -3.51 -10.58
CA LEU A 36 3.51 -3.21 -11.22
C LEU A 36 2.39 -4.15 -10.75
N PRO A 37 2.54 -5.50 -10.76
CA PRO A 37 1.53 -6.38 -10.18
C PRO A 37 1.23 -6.09 -8.71
N ILE A 38 2.25 -5.76 -7.91
CA ILE A 38 2.09 -5.35 -6.50
C ILE A 38 1.23 -4.09 -6.41
N ALA A 39 1.57 -3.03 -7.13
CA ALA A 39 0.83 -1.77 -7.07
C ALA A 39 -0.64 -1.92 -7.53
N VAL A 40 -0.90 -2.79 -8.52
CA VAL A 40 -2.27 -3.12 -8.94
C VAL A 40 -3.02 -3.84 -7.82
N TYR A 41 -2.38 -4.82 -7.19
CA TYR A 41 -2.95 -5.54 -6.06
C TYR A 41 -3.27 -4.61 -4.89
N GLU A 42 -2.32 -3.75 -4.50
CA GLU A 42 -2.49 -2.75 -3.44
C GLU A 42 -3.65 -1.80 -3.75
N SER A 43 -3.73 -1.30 -4.99
CA SER A 43 -4.84 -0.45 -5.45
C SER A 43 -6.19 -1.15 -5.28
N VAL A 44 -6.29 -2.42 -5.68
CA VAL A 44 -7.53 -3.21 -5.53
C VAL A 44 -7.86 -3.41 -4.06
N TYR A 45 -6.88 -3.76 -3.23
CA TYR A 45 -7.08 -3.90 -1.79
C TYR A 45 -7.64 -2.62 -1.17
N TYR A 46 -7.07 -1.46 -1.49
CA TYR A 46 -7.52 -0.19 -0.94
C TYR A 46 -8.90 0.24 -1.44
N VAL A 47 -9.29 -0.08 -2.68
CA VAL A 47 -10.67 0.10 -3.15
C VAL A 47 -11.64 -0.73 -2.32
N ILE A 48 -11.30 -2.00 -2.09
CA ILE A 48 -12.10 -2.95 -1.32
C ILE A 48 -12.22 -2.47 0.14
N LEU A 49 -11.10 -2.10 0.77
CA LEU A 49 -11.05 -1.58 2.13
C LEU A 49 -11.87 -0.28 2.25
N LEU A 50 -11.65 0.70 1.38
CA LEU A 50 -12.39 1.96 1.42
C LEU A 50 -13.91 1.75 1.27
N THR A 51 -14.31 0.89 0.34
CA THR A 51 -15.72 0.53 0.14
C THR A 51 -16.30 -0.10 1.40
N TYR A 52 -15.58 -1.05 2.01
CA TYR A 52 -15.99 -1.68 3.25
C TYR A 52 -16.15 -0.65 4.38
N LEU A 53 -15.16 0.23 4.56
CA LEU A 53 -15.17 1.23 5.62
C LEU A 53 -16.32 2.24 5.47
N LEU A 54 -16.62 2.64 4.23
CA LEU A 54 -17.74 3.53 3.92
C LEU A 54 -19.09 2.88 4.22
N LEU A 55 -19.29 1.63 3.79
CA LEU A 55 -20.54 0.90 3.98
C LEU A 55 -20.83 0.60 5.46
N ASN A 56 -19.79 0.49 6.29
CA ASN A 56 -19.90 0.23 7.72
C ASN A 56 -19.72 1.50 8.58
N HIS A 57 -19.73 2.69 7.96
CA HIS A 57 -19.71 3.98 8.66
C HIS A 57 -18.52 4.18 9.62
N TYR A 58 -17.32 3.70 9.25
CA TYR A 58 -16.11 3.93 10.03
C TYR A 58 -15.75 5.43 10.11
N GLY A 59 -14.97 5.80 11.13
CA GLY A 59 -14.60 7.19 11.40
C GLY A 59 -13.84 7.87 10.26
N ILE A 60 -14.05 9.19 10.12
CA ILE A 60 -13.50 10.01 9.02
C ILE A 60 -11.98 9.93 8.89
N VAL A 61 -11.25 9.81 10.00
CA VAL A 61 -9.79 9.72 10.00
C VAL A 61 -9.32 8.48 9.24
N LEU A 62 -9.95 7.33 9.48
CA LEU A 62 -9.60 6.08 8.81
C LEU A 62 -9.91 6.18 7.31
N LEU A 63 -11.07 6.73 6.95
CA LEU A 63 -11.47 6.93 5.55
C LEU A 63 -10.49 7.83 4.78
N VAL A 64 -10.05 8.94 5.38
CA VAL A 64 -9.08 9.86 4.76
C VAL A 64 -7.74 9.15 4.55
N MET A 65 -7.23 8.46 5.56
CA MET A 65 -5.96 7.72 5.46
C MET A 65 -6.03 6.62 4.38
N THR A 66 -7.09 5.82 4.36
CA THR A 66 -7.31 4.80 3.32
C THR A 66 -7.37 5.43 1.92
N THR A 67 -8.02 6.59 1.78
CA THR A 67 -8.12 7.30 0.51
C THR A 67 -6.75 7.81 0.04
N LEU A 68 -5.93 8.32 0.95
CA LEU A 68 -4.57 8.76 0.61
C LEU A 68 -3.70 7.61 0.10
N PHE A 69 -3.70 6.46 0.79
CA PHE A 69 -2.97 5.28 0.32
C PHE A 69 -3.50 4.75 -1.01
N LEU A 70 -4.83 4.76 -1.21
CA LEU A 70 -5.43 4.41 -2.49
C LEU A 70 -4.91 5.29 -3.63
N LEU A 71 -4.90 6.61 -3.44
CA LEU A 71 -4.45 7.56 -4.45
C LEU A 71 -2.97 7.38 -4.78
N ILE A 72 -2.13 7.10 -3.77
CA ILE A 72 -0.70 6.85 -3.97
C ILE A 72 -0.50 5.61 -4.84
N HIS A 73 -1.21 4.51 -4.57
CA HIS A 73 -1.05 3.26 -5.32
C HIS A 73 -1.62 3.33 -6.73
N VAL A 74 -2.81 3.92 -6.90
CA VAL A 74 -3.38 4.13 -8.24
C VAL A 74 -2.48 5.06 -9.08
N GLY A 75 -1.95 6.12 -8.46
CA GLY A 75 -0.93 6.98 -9.06
C GLY A 75 0.33 6.22 -9.43
N GLY A 76 0.81 5.34 -8.54
CA GLY A 76 1.94 4.45 -8.77
C GLY A 76 1.73 3.51 -9.96
N VAL A 77 0.56 2.88 -10.07
CA VAL A 77 0.16 2.06 -11.23
C VAL A 77 0.23 2.88 -12.51
N TYR A 78 -0.37 4.07 -12.52
CA TYR A 78 -0.34 4.97 -13.68
C TYR A 78 1.10 5.31 -14.12
N LEU A 79 1.97 5.65 -13.17
CA LEU A 79 3.37 5.96 -13.44
C LEU A 79 4.17 4.73 -13.90
N TYR A 80 3.85 3.53 -13.39
CA TYR A 80 4.44 2.29 -13.87
C TYR A 80 4.02 1.98 -15.30
N VAL A 81 2.75 2.15 -15.66
CA VAL A 81 2.24 1.91 -17.02
C VAL A 81 2.93 2.86 -18.00
N ASN A 82 3.06 4.13 -17.63
CA ASN A 82 3.70 5.16 -18.46
C ASN A 82 5.23 5.11 -18.48
N GLY A 83 5.88 4.23 -17.70
CA GLY A 83 7.33 4.06 -17.68
C GLY A 83 8.11 5.21 -17.01
N THR A 84 7.42 6.17 -16.40
CA THR A 84 7.99 7.38 -15.79
C THR A 84 8.52 7.16 -14.37
N LEU A 85 8.12 6.07 -13.72
CA LEU A 85 8.55 5.74 -12.35
C LEU A 85 10.06 5.48 -12.24
N THR A 86 10.69 5.01 -13.34
CA THR A 86 12.13 4.71 -13.42
C THR A 86 13.00 5.92 -13.08
N TYR A 87 12.51 7.15 -13.31
CA TYR A 87 13.22 8.38 -13.02
C TYR A 87 13.23 8.73 -11.52
N LEU A 88 12.19 8.33 -10.77
CA LEU A 88 12.03 8.65 -9.35
C LEU A 88 12.88 7.73 -8.44
N SER A 89 13.16 6.50 -8.88
CA SER A 89 13.87 5.49 -8.10
C SER A 89 15.40 5.58 -8.13
N HIS A 90 15.99 6.48 -8.95
CA HIS A 90 17.44 6.54 -9.17
C HIS A 90 18.23 7.22 -8.04
N LYS A 91 17.58 7.94 -7.12
CA LYS A 91 18.27 8.64 -6.02
C LYS A 91 18.31 7.76 -4.76
N ARG A 92 19.52 7.44 -4.30
CA ARG A 92 19.77 6.62 -3.09
C ARG A 92 18.96 7.08 -1.85
N ASN A 93 18.88 8.39 -1.61
CA ASN A 93 18.09 8.92 -0.49
C ASN A 93 16.57 8.73 -0.70
N GLY A 94 16.10 8.72 -1.94
CA GLY A 94 14.70 8.47 -2.27
C GLY A 94 14.23 7.08 -1.85
N LEU A 95 15.10 6.06 -1.96
CA LEU A 95 14.79 4.69 -1.54
C LEU A 95 14.65 4.56 -0.02
N ARG A 96 15.39 5.32 0.78
CA ARG A 96 15.21 5.33 2.24
C ARG A 96 13.88 5.96 2.64
N TYR A 97 13.53 7.11 2.06
CA TYR A 97 12.24 7.74 2.31
C TYR A 97 11.09 6.84 1.88
N TYR A 98 11.23 6.15 0.75
CA TYR A 98 10.29 5.14 0.31
C TYR A 98 10.18 4.01 1.35
N GLY A 99 11.30 3.47 1.86
CA GLY A 99 11.27 2.45 2.92
C GLY A 99 10.58 2.89 4.22
N TYR A 100 10.70 4.17 4.61
CA TYR A 100 9.95 4.72 5.75
C TYR A 100 8.46 4.90 5.46
N TYR A 101 8.11 5.31 4.25
CA TYR A 101 6.72 5.34 3.78
C TYR A 101 6.09 3.94 3.87
N GLU A 102 6.78 2.90 3.39
CA GLU A 102 6.31 1.51 3.46
C GLU A 102 6.09 1.03 4.91
N ILE A 103 6.92 1.48 5.87
CA ILE A 103 6.71 1.20 7.31
C ILE A 103 5.46 1.91 7.83
N ALA A 104 5.27 3.18 7.47
CA ALA A 104 4.10 3.94 7.90
C ALA A 104 2.80 3.28 7.40
N GLU A 105 2.81 2.81 6.15
CA GLU A 105 1.72 2.06 5.56
C GLU A 105 1.49 0.71 6.23
N LEU A 106 2.56 -0.04 6.52
CA LEU A 106 2.49 -1.30 7.27
C LEU A 106 1.83 -1.11 8.64
N ILE A 107 2.25 -0.07 9.39
CA ILE A 107 1.67 0.26 10.70
C ILE A 107 0.17 0.55 10.54
N PHE A 108 -0.20 1.34 9.52
CA PHE A 108 -1.59 1.63 9.22
C PHE A 108 -2.41 0.36 8.95
N ILE A 109 -1.89 -0.57 8.16
CA ILE A 109 -2.56 -1.84 7.84
C ILE A 109 -2.76 -2.68 9.11
N VAL A 110 -1.73 -2.84 9.95
CA VAL A 110 -1.80 -3.63 11.18
C VAL A 110 -2.83 -3.04 12.17
N ILE A 111 -2.84 -1.72 12.33
CA ILE A 111 -3.85 -1.04 13.16
C ILE A 111 -5.24 -1.28 12.61
N THR A 112 -5.42 -1.10 11.30
CA THR A 112 -6.72 -1.31 10.64
C THR A 112 -7.20 -2.74 10.81
N MET A 113 -6.35 -3.75 10.57
CA MET A 113 -6.68 -5.16 10.80
C MET A 113 -7.13 -5.40 12.25
N SER A 114 -6.42 -4.82 13.21
CA SER A 114 -6.77 -4.95 14.63
C SER A 114 -8.16 -4.37 14.92
N MET A 115 -8.49 -3.20 14.35
CA MET A 115 -9.82 -2.58 14.47
C MET A 115 -10.94 -3.31 13.74
N LEU A 116 -10.63 -4.20 12.79
CA LEU A 116 -11.62 -5.01 12.08
C LEU A 116 -11.93 -6.32 12.79
N ILE A 117 -11.01 -6.79 13.66
CA ILE A 117 -11.16 -8.02 14.43
C ILE A 117 -11.92 -7.78 15.75
N TYR A 118 -11.74 -6.59 16.35
CA TYR A 118 -12.38 -6.17 17.60
C TYR A 118 -13.54 -5.21 17.36
#